data_AF-A0A833GQ01-F1
#
_entry.id   AF-A0A833GQ01-F1
#
_cell.length_a   1.000
_cell.length_b   1.000
_cell.length_c   1.000
_cell.angle_alpha   90.00
_cell.angle_beta   90.00
_cell.angle_gamma   90.00
#
_symmetry.space_group_name_H-M   'P 1'
#
loop_
_entity.id
_entity.type
_entity.pdbx_description
1 polymer ?
#
loop_
_entity_poly.entity_id
_entity_poly.type
_entity_poly.pdbx_seq_one_letter_code
_entity_poly.pdbx_strand_id
1 'polypeptide(L)'
;MKHCCLPFLALLCLSVPAFADQPLQAWIDVAPAGSVLRLPPGTYSGPAVIGKALTVDGGGRAVIDGGGRGTVITVRADHVTLRGLTLRNSGNSHDALDGGLMAEGNHLLIEDNVIEDVLFGISLHRSDGSTLRGNRIRSRDEELADRGDGLRLWYSTGNLIAGNDIARIRDITVSNASRNRFVDNTVRDSRRALNLLFAHRTLVENNRFEHNATGVVALNSDGLLIRGNRITHAMDPSGAGVALKETSAALVQNNQIIHCAHGIMADSPMHPLNRIVFIDNLIAHNVTGVYFYGAKGGHMAIGNSFRSNLWPVMVIGDGDPMNDVWWGNDWDIYEGFDLDGDGIGDRPHELFAFADRIWMETPAARFFRNSPLLELLDFLERLAPFSAPSLILRDPAPRMRPLR
;
A
#
# COMPACT_ATOMS: atom_id res chain seq x y z
N MET A 1 -82.91 12.81 30.67
CA MET A 1 -81.52 13.18 30.96
C MET A 1 -80.59 12.30 30.13
N LYS A 2 -79.89 12.94 29.19
CA LYS A 2 -78.60 12.59 28.54
C LYS A 2 -78.40 11.17 27.98
N HIS A 3 -78.57 11.06 26.66
CA HIS A 3 -77.94 10.05 25.80
C HIS A 3 -76.41 10.26 25.79
N CYS A 4 -75.64 9.20 26.06
CA CYS A 4 -74.19 9.18 25.88
C CYS A 4 -73.85 8.10 24.83
N CYS A 5 -73.52 8.54 23.62
CA CYS A 5 -73.12 7.69 22.51
C CYS A 5 -71.58 7.74 22.45
N LEU A 6 -70.92 6.62 22.73
CA LEU A 6 -69.47 6.47 22.63
C LEU A 6 -69.15 5.91 21.22
N PRO A 7 -68.34 6.58 20.38
CA PRO A 7 -67.89 5.97 19.13
C PRO A 7 -66.67 5.10 19.39
N PHE A 8 -66.74 3.85 18.94
CA PHE A 8 -65.64 2.89 18.91
C PHE A 8 -64.71 3.28 17.75
N LEU A 9 -63.58 3.91 18.04
CA LEU A 9 -62.58 4.27 17.03
C LEU A 9 -61.75 3.01 16.74
N ALA A 10 -62.06 2.32 15.63
CA ALA A 10 -61.24 1.24 15.12
C ALA A 10 -59.92 1.82 14.58
N LEU A 11 -58.85 1.65 15.35
CA LEU A 11 -57.49 1.99 14.92
C LEU A 11 -57.05 0.96 13.87
N LEU A 12 -57.17 1.30 12.59
CA LEU A 12 -56.52 0.56 11.51
C LEU A 12 -55.01 0.77 11.65
N CYS A 13 -54.32 -0.19 12.25
CA CYS A 13 -52.87 -0.30 12.14
C CYS A 13 -52.53 -0.55 10.66
N LEU A 14 -52.09 0.49 9.96
CA LEU A 14 -51.38 0.36 8.70
C LEU A 14 -50.11 -0.45 8.97
N SER A 15 -50.14 -1.72 8.60
CA SER A 15 -48.96 -2.57 8.56
C SER A 15 -47.97 -1.96 7.57
N VAL A 16 -46.94 -1.32 8.10
CA VAL A 16 -45.71 -1.04 7.33
C VAL A 16 -45.25 -2.39 6.76
N PRO A 17 -44.98 -2.53 5.46
CA PRO A 17 -44.43 -3.77 4.94
C PRO A 17 -43.08 -4.00 5.62
N ALA A 18 -43.06 -4.94 6.56
CA ALA A 18 -41.83 -5.57 6.98
C ALA A 18 -41.26 -6.23 5.72
N PHE A 19 -40.28 -5.60 5.08
CA PHE A 19 -39.46 -6.29 4.10
C PHE A 19 -38.80 -7.44 4.85
N ALA A 20 -39.37 -8.64 4.70
CA ALA A 20 -38.71 -9.84 5.19
C ALA A 20 -37.36 -9.92 4.48
N ASP A 21 -36.27 -9.91 5.26
CA ASP A 21 -34.93 -10.09 4.73
C ASP A 21 -34.90 -11.35 3.87
N GLN A 22 -34.57 -11.20 2.60
CA GLN A 22 -34.55 -12.31 1.65
C GLN A 22 -33.21 -13.04 1.78
N PRO A 23 -33.16 -14.33 2.16
CA PRO A 23 -31.89 -15.03 2.30
C PRO A 23 -31.22 -15.22 0.93
N LEU A 24 -30.01 -14.67 0.76
CA LEU A 24 -29.24 -14.82 -0.50
C LEU A 24 -29.00 -16.30 -0.84
N GLN A 25 -28.79 -17.15 0.18
CA GLN A 25 -28.52 -18.57 -0.01
C GLN A 25 -29.60 -19.28 -0.84
N ALA A 26 -30.88 -18.97 -0.62
CA ALA A 26 -31.98 -19.61 -1.36
C ALA A 26 -31.91 -19.31 -2.87
N TRP A 27 -31.47 -18.11 -3.25
CA TRP A 27 -31.27 -17.74 -4.66
C TRP A 27 -30.08 -18.47 -5.27
N ILE A 28 -28.99 -18.61 -4.52
CA ILE A 28 -27.80 -19.37 -4.94
C ILE A 28 -28.13 -20.85 -5.13
N ASP A 29 -28.90 -21.45 -4.22
CA ASP A 29 -29.20 -22.87 -4.24
C ASP A 29 -30.00 -23.27 -5.49
N VAL A 30 -31.01 -22.47 -5.86
CA VAL A 30 -31.86 -22.71 -7.03
C VAL A 30 -31.15 -22.39 -8.36
N ALA A 31 -30.16 -21.50 -8.36
CA ALA A 31 -29.42 -21.15 -9.58
C ALA A 31 -28.62 -22.36 -10.12
N PRO A 32 -28.78 -22.74 -11.40
CA PRO A 32 -27.94 -23.78 -12.00
C PRO A 32 -26.45 -23.41 -11.98
N ALA A 33 -25.56 -24.40 -11.87
CA ALA A 33 -24.12 -24.16 -12.00
C ALA A 33 -23.80 -23.56 -13.39
N GLY A 34 -22.88 -22.60 -13.43
CA GLY A 34 -22.49 -21.85 -14.63
C GLY A 34 -23.50 -20.78 -15.07
N SER A 35 -24.63 -20.63 -14.38
CA SER A 35 -25.65 -19.64 -14.74
C SER A 35 -25.33 -18.24 -14.23
N VAL A 36 -26.14 -17.26 -14.67
CA VAL A 36 -26.11 -15.89 -14.17
C VAL A 36 -27.33 -15.66 -13.28
N LEU A 37 -27.08 -15.49 -11.99
CA LEU A 37 -28.05 -15.04 -11.00
C LEU A 37 -28.08 -13.51 -10.97
N ARG A 38 -29.09 -12.92 -11.62
CA ARG A 38 -29.36 -11.48 -11.55
C ARG A 38 -30.28 -11.20 -10.36
N LEU A 39 -29.76 -10.50 -9.35
CA LEU A 39 -30.55 -10.13 -8.18
C LEU A 39 -31.40 -8.89 -8.50
N PRO A 40 -32.73 -8.93 -8.27
CA PRO A 40 -33.53 -7.71 -8.21
C PRO A 40 -32.96 -6.69 -7.23
N PRO A 41 -33.23 -5.38 -7.42
CA PRO A 41 -32.89 -4.36 -6.42
C PRO A 41 -33.50 -4.71 -5.06
N GLY A 42 -32.69 -4.68 -4.01
CA GLY A 42 -33.14 -5.04 -2.66
C GLY A 42 -32.01 -5.42 -1.71
N THR A 43 -32.40 -5.70 -0.47
CA THR A 43 -31.51 -6.19 0.58
C THR A 43 -31.72 -7.69 0.77
N TYR A 44 -30.62 -8.42 0.84
CA TYR A 44 -30.57 -9.85 1.06
C TYR A 44 -29.76 -10.16 2.31
N SER A 45 -30.23 -11.06 3.16
CA SER A 45 -29.47 -11.49 4.33
C SER A 45 -28.40 -12.50 3.93
N GLY A 46 -27.17 -12.26 4.37
CA GLY A 46 -26.11 -13.26 4.50
C GLY A 46 -26.06 -13.84 5.92
N PRO A 47 -25.01 -14.61 6.27
CA PRO A 47 -23.95 -15.14 5.39
C PRO A 47 -24.47 -16.03 4.25
N ALA A 48 -23.74 -16.07 3.13
CA ALA A 48 -24.03 -16.97 2.02
C ALA A 48 -22.78 -17.69 1.51
N VAL A 49 -22.94 -18.92 1.00
CA VAL A 49 -21.87 -19.75 0.47
C VAL A 49 -22.14 -20.10 -0.99
N ILE A 50 -21.17 -19.80 -1.86
CA ILE A 50 -21.18 -20.14 -3.28
C ILE A 50 -20.26 -21.33 -3.50
N GLY A 51 -20.84 -22.52 -3.61
CA GLY A 51 -20.14 -23.80 -3.78
C GLY A 51 -20.10 -24.32 -5.23
N LYS A 52 -20.47 -23.51 -6.21
CA LYS A 52 -20.51 -23.87 -7.64
C LYS A 52 -20.12 -22.66 -8.48
N ALA A 53 -19.59 -22.89 -9.68
CA ALA A 53 -19.38 -21.82 -10.67
C ALA A 53 -20.70 -21.07 -10.87
N LEU A 54 -20.68 -19.75 -10.72
CA LEU A 54 -21.89 -18.92 -10.72
C LEU A 54 -21.50 -17.46 -10.95
N THR A 55 -22.29 -16.74 -11.74
CA THR A 55 -22.23 -15.27 -11.75
C THR A 55 -23.34 -14.73 -10.87
N VAL A 56 -23.00 -13.94 -9.86
CA VAL A 56 -23.95 -13.17 -9.05
C VAL A 56 -23.82 -11.70 -9.47
N ASP A 57 -24.87 -11.18 -10.09
CA ASP A 57 -24.94 -9.82 -10.64
C ASP A 57 -25.98 -9.02 -9.85
N GLY A 58 -25.51 -8.06 -9.05
CA GLY A 58 -26.34 -7.16 -8.26
C GLY A 58 -26.84 -5.93 -9.01
N GLY A 59 -26.38 -5.71 -10.25
CA GLY A 59 -26.76 -4.54 -11.06
C GLY A 59 -26.52 -3.19 -10.37
N GLY A 60 -25.59 -3.11 -9.42
CA GLY A 60 -25.29 -1.94 -8.60
C GLY A 60 -26.37 -1.58 -7.57
N ARG A 61 -27.35 -2.46 -7.35
CA ARG A 61 -28.55 -2.17 -6.52
C ARG A 61 -28.91 -3.27 -5.53
N ALA A 62 -28.18 -4.38 -5.51
CA ALA A 62 -28.36 -5.44 -4.53
C ALA A 62 -27.39 -5.24 -3.35
N VAL A 63 -27.95 -5.24 -2.14
CA VAL A 63 -27.19 -5.17 -0.88
C VAL A 63 -27.25 -6.53 -0.21
N ILE A 64 -26.10 -7.08 0.16
CA ILE A 64 -25.97 -8.30 0.95
C ILE A 64 -25.51 -7.90 2.35
N ASP A 65 -26.37 -8.12 3.33
CA ASP A 65 -26.18 -7.70 4.71
C ASP A 65 -25.85 -8.90 5.59
N GLY A 66 -24.65 -8.92 6.16
CA GLY A 66 -24.20 -10.00 7.06
C GLY A 66 -24.89 -9.99 8.43
N GLY A 67 -25.61 -8.92 8.78
CA GLY A 67 -26.31 -8.81 10.06
C GLY A 67 -25.39 -8.93 11.28
N GLY A 68 -24.13 -8.51 11.15
CA GLY A 68 -23.14 -8.55 12.23
C GLY A 68 -22.58 -9.95 12.52
N ARG A 69 -22.72 -10.91 11.60
CA ARG A 69 -22.33 -12.30 11.81
C ARG A 69 -21.50 -12.84 10.65
N GLY A 70 -20.35 -13.44 10.97
CA GLY A 70 -19.55 -14.19 10.00
C GLY A 70 -19.03 -13.36 8.84
N THR A 71 -18.60 -14.04 7.79
CA THR A 71 -18.30 -13.42 6.50
C THR A 71 -19.58 -13.31 5.66
N VAL A 72 -19.81 -12.16 5.01
CA VAL A 72 -21.03 -11.88 4.24
C VAL A 72 -21.20 -12.86 3.07
N ILE A 73 -20.16 -13.07 2.27
CA ILE A 73 -20.12 -14.08 1.20
C ILE A 73 -18.85 -14.92 1.30
N THR A 74 -19.01 -16.25 1.23
CA THR A 74 -17.90 -17.20 1.10
C THR A 74 -17.97 -17.92 -0.24
N VAL A 75 -16.90 -17.84 -1.04
CA VAL A 75 -16.76 -18.51 -2.34
C VAL A 75 -15.86 -19.74 -2.18
N ARG A 76 -16.38 -20.92 -2.53
CA ARG A 76 -15.67 -22.21 -2.44
C ARG A 76 -15.50 -22.92 -3.79
N ALA A 77 -15.83 -22.24 -4.89
CA ALA A 77 -15.77 -22.81 -6.22
C ALA A 77 -14.98 -21.90 -7.17
N ASP A 78 -14.37 -22.52 -8.17
CA ASP A 78 -13.69 -21.82 -9.25
C ASP A 78 -14.70 -21.13 -10.19
N HIS A 79 -14.21 -20.18 -10.99
CA HIS A 79 -14.98 -19.50 -12.04
C HIS A 79 -16.27 -18.83 -11.52
N VAL A 80 -16.22 -18.31 -10.29
CA VAL A 80 -17.29 -17.48 -9.73
C VAL A 80 -17.05 -16.03 -10.10
N THR A 81 -18.12 -15.36 -10.54
CA THR A 81 -18.14 -13.92 -10.78
C THR A 81 -19.05 -13.24 -9.78
N LEU A 82 -18.55 -12.24 -9.07
CA LEU A 82 -19.32 -11.37 -8.19
C LEU A 82 -19.22 -9.94 -8.72
N ARG A 83 -20.36 -9.35 -9.12
CA ARG A 83 -20.36 -8.01 -9.68
C ARG A 83 -21.51 -7.12 -9.23
N GLY A 84 -21.22 -5.83 -9.05
CA GLY A 84 -22.24 -4.82 -8.76
C GLY A 84 -23.00 -5.07 -7.46
N LEU A 85 -22.37 -5.71 -6.47
CA LEU A 85 -22.95 -5.99 -5.16
C LEU A 85 -22.47 -4.96 -4.14
N THR A 86 -23.30 -4.66 -3.14
CA THR A 86 -22.84 -4.04 -1.89
C THR A 86 -22.77 -5.11 -0.81
N LEU A 87 -21.61 -5.34 -0.20
CA LEU A 87 -21.41 -6.28 0.91
C LEU A 87 -21.13 -5.48 2.19
N ARG A 88 -21.92 -5.71 3.25
CA ARG A 88 -21.78 -4.95 4.49
C ARG A 88 -22.13 -5.71 5.75
N ASN A 89 -21.78 -5.14 6.90
CA ASN A 89 -22.14 -5.60 8.24
C ASN A 89 -21.66 -7.05 8.50
N SER A 90 -20.38 -7.32 8.27
CA SER A 90 -19.77 -8.61 8.64
C SER A 90 -19.80 -8.82 10.16
N GLY A 91 -19.46 -10.02 10.61
CA GLY A 91 -19.07 -10.28 12.00
C GLY A 91 -17.77 -9.57 12.40
N ASN A 92 -17.39 -9.73 13.68
CA ASN A 92 -16.27 -9.03 14.30
C ASN A 92 -15.13 -9.94 14.79
N SER A 93 -15.08 -11.21 14.35
CA SER A 93 -14.03 -12.12 14.79
C SER A 93 -12.77 -11.96 13.95
N HIS A 94 -11.68 -11.50 14.59
CA HIS A 94 -10.35 -11.54 13.99
C HIS A 94 -9.85 -12.96 13.75
N ASP A 95 -10.20 -13.90 14.63
CA ASP A 95 -9.77 -15.30 14.53
C ASP A 95 -10.48 -16.03 13.39
N ALA A 96 -11.78 -15.79 13.21
CA ALA A 96 -12.55 -16.37 12.10
C ALA A 96 -12.39 -15.61 10.78
N LEU A 97 -11.69 -14.45 10.80
CA LEU A 97 -11.52 -13.55 9.65
C LEU A 97 -12.84 -13.07 9.06
N ASP A 98 -13.78 -12.68 9.92
CA ASP A 98 -15.09 -12.18 9.49
C ASP A 98 -14.94 -10.99 8.54
N GLY A 99 -15.50 -11.09 7.33
CA GLY A 99 -15.33 -10.03 6.34
C GLY A 99 -16.46 -9.88 5.33
N GLY A 100 -16.24 -9.04 4.31
CA GLY A 100 -17.16 -8.90 3.19
C GLY A 100 -17.13 -10.13 2.29
N LEU A 101 -15.94 -10.57 1.90
CA LEU A 101 -15.75 -11.68 0.97
C LEU A 101 -14.56 -12.55 1.37
N MET A 102 -14.81 -13.84 1.58
CA MET A 102 -13.79 -14.87 1.70
C MET A 102 -13.85 -15.78 0.48
N ALA A 103 -12.71 -16.06 -0.15
CA ALA A 103 -12.68 -16.89 -1.35
C ALA A 103 -11.56 -17.92 -1.31
N GLU A 104 -11.89 -19.15 -1.72
CA GLU A 104 -10.96 -20.28 -1.85
C GLU A 104 -10.91 -20.87 -3.27
N GLY A 105 -11.69 -20.32 -4.21
CA GLY A 105 -11.70 -20.76 -5.61
C GLY A 105 -10.69 -20.02 -6.49
N ASN A 106 -10.43 -20.55 -7.68
CA ASN A 106 -9.53 -20.01 -8.69
C ASN A 106 -10.30 -19.34 -9.84
N HIS A 107 -9.59 -18.52 -10.61
CA HIS A 107 -10.15 -17.84 -11.79
C HIS A 107 -11.41 -17.04 -11.48
N LEU A 108 -11.41 -16.37 -10.32
CA LEU A 108 -12.52 -15.57 -9.85
C LEU A 108 -12.52 -14.21 -10.54
N LEU A 109 -13.71 -13.65 -10.74
CA LEU A 109 -13.89 -12.27 -11.17
C LEU A 109 -14.71 -11.53 -10.12
N ILE A 110 -14.07 -10.65 -9.37
CA ILE A 110 -14.69 -9.84 -8.32
C ILE A 110 -14.59 -8.39 -8.77
N GLU A 111 -15.68 -7.84 -9.28
CA GLU A 111 -15.65 -6.54 -9.96
C GLU A 111 -16.78 -5.58 -9.60
N ASP A 112 -16.47 -4.29 -9.58
CA ASP A 112 -17.46 -3.21 -9.40
C ASP A 112 -18.34 -3.41 -8.14
N ASN A 113 -17.79 -4.02 -7.09
CA ASN A 113 -18.49 -4.20 -5.82
C ASN A 113 -18.14 -3.10 -4.83
N VAL A 114 -19.09 -2.79 -3.94
CA VAL A 114 -18.91 -1.93 -2.77
C VAL A 114 -18.82 -2.83 -1.55
N ILE A 115 -17.73 -2.71 -0.79
CA ILE A 115 -17.49 -3.47 0.43
C ILE A 115 -17.28 -2.45 1.53
N GLU A 116 -18.23 -2.37 2.46
CA GLU A 116 -18.28 -1.31 3.47
C GLU A 116 -18.73 -1.85 4.83
N ASP A 117 -18.26 -1.23 5.90
CA ASP A 117 -18.61 -1.63 7.28
C ASP A 117 -18.37 -3.13 7.55
N VAL A 118 -17.22 -3.61 7.11
CA VAL A 118 -16.74 -4.98 7.33
C VAL A 118 -15.41 -4.95 8.07
N LEU A 119 -15.15 -5.98 8.88
CA LEU A 119 -13.87 -6.11 9.56
C LEU A 119 -12.76 -6.37 8.52
N PHE A 120 -12.81 -7.49 7.80
CA PHE A 120 -11.96 -7.75 6.62
C PHE A 120 -12.70 -7.46 5.31
N GLY A 121 -12.03 -6.87 4.32
CA GLY A 121 -12.65 -6.59 3.02
C GLY A 121 -12.78 -7.83 2.14
N ILE A 122 -11.80 -8.07 1.28
CA ILE A 122 -11.69 -9.27 0.44
C ILE A 122 -10.50 -10.11 0.89
N SER A 123 -10.72 -11.40 1.15
CA SER A 123 -9.67 -12.35 1.51
C SER A 123 -9.63 -13.50 0.52
N LEU A 124 -8.49 -13.67 -0.15
CA LEU A 124 -8.17 -14.76 -1.07
C LEU A 124 -7.29 -15.79 -0.36
N HIS A 125 -7.73 -17.05 -0.34
CA HIS A 125 -7.09 -18.14 0.36
C HIS A 125 -6.86 -19.31 -0.60
N ARG A 126 -5.63 -19.48 -1.08
CA ARG A 126 -5.29 -20.47 -2.12
C ARG A 126 -6.09 -20.25 -3.42
N SER A 127 -6.23 -18.98 -3.80
CA SER A 127 -6.96 -18.54 -4.99
C SER A 127 -5.99 -17.98 -6.02
N ASP A 128 -5.85 -18.69 -7.14
CA ASP A 128 -4.92 -18.35 -8.20
C ASP A 128 -5.63 -17.77 -9.43
N GLY A 129 -4.91 -16.95 -10.18
CA GLY A 129 -5.35 -16.47 -11.50
C GLY A 129 -6.67 -15.69 -11.48
N SER A 130 -7.00 -15.05 -10.36
CA SER A 130 -8.23 -14.28 -10.16
C SER A 130 -8.03 -12.79 -10.44
N THR A 131 -9.12 -12.10 -10.77
CA THR A 131 -9.14 -10.66 -11.04
C THR A 131 -10.07 -9.94 -10.07
N LEU A 132 -9.51 -9.00 -9.31
CA LEU A 132 -10.23 -8.08 -8.43
C LEU A 132 -10.12 -6.68 -9.04
N ARG A 133 -11.19 -6.16 -9.62
CA ARG A 133 -11.14 -4.87 -10.34
C ARG A 133 -12.28 -3.91 -10.05
N GLY A 134 -12.00 -2.62 -10.00
CA GLY A 134 -13.06 -1.60 -9.86
C GLY A 134 -13.84 -1.66 -8.53
N ASN A 135 -13.34 -2.37 -7.52
CA ASN A 135 -14.03 -2.49 -6.24
C ASN A 135 -13.74 -1.28 -5.35
N ARG A 136 -14.71 -0.90 -4.52
CA ARG A 136 -14.55 0.09 -3.45
C ARG A 136 -14.57 -0.62 -2.10
N ILE A 137 -13.47 -0.53 -1.34
CA ILE A 137 -13.32 -1.29 -0.08
C ILE A 137 -13.06 -0.34 1.10
N ARG A 138 -13.89 -0.40 2.13
CA ARG A 138 -13.78 0.36 3.38
C ARG A 138 -13.98 -0.58 4.56
N SER A 139 -13.09 -0.51 5.56
CA SER A 139 -13.33 -1.17 6.84
C SER A 139 -14.32 -0.36 7.69
N ARG A 140 -14.54 -0.82 8.91
CA ARG A 140 -15.36 -0.15 9.91
C ARG A 140 -14.74 1.15 10.39
N ASP A 141 -15.57 2.01 10.95
CA ASP A 141 -15.15 3.28 11.54
C ASP A 141 -14.60 3.09 12.97
N GLU A 142 -13.56 2.25 13.08
CA GLU A 142 -12.86 1.95 14.33
C GLU A 142 -11.45 2.55 14.33
N GLU A 143 -10.73 2.44 15.44
CA GLU A 143 -9.32 2.82 15.50
C GLU A 143 -8.47 1.99 14.52
N LEU A 144 -7.37 2.56 14.06
CA LEU A 144 -6.55 1.94 13.01
C LEU A 144 -6.03 0.55 13.37
N ALA A 145 -5.78 0.29 14.66
CA ALA A 145 -5.29 -0.99 15.15
C ALA A 145 -6.36 -2.10 15.14
N ASP A 146 -7.62 -1.73 15.33
CA ASP A 146 -8.76 -2.64 15.46
C ASP A 146 -9.37 -3.00 14.11
N ARG A 147 -9.13 -2.19 13.08
CA ARG A 147 -9.56 -2.51 11.71
C ARG A 147 -8.93 -3.80 11.20
N GLY A 148 -9.66 -4.51 10.35
CA GLY A 148 -9.13 -5.63 9.57
C GLY A 148 -8.43 -5.18 8.29
N ASP A 149 -7.88 -6.15 7.58
CA ASP A 149 -7.22 -5.92 6.30
C ASP A 149 -8.28 -5.65 5.22
N GLY A 150 -8.06 -4.64 4.39
CA GLY A 150 -8.97 -4.33 3.28
C GLY A 150 -8.89 -5.36 2.17
N LEU A 151 -7.69 -5.86 1.93
CA LEU A 151 -7.43 -6.91 0.97
C LEU A 151 -6.36 -7.84 1.54
N ARG A 152 -6.62 -9.14 1.51
CA ARG A 152 -5.70 -10.16 1.97
C ARG A 152 -5.54 -11.24 0.92
N LEU A 153 -4.28 -11.54 0.57
CA LEU A 153 -3.93 -12.67 -0.29
C LEU A 153 -3.06 -13.62 0.52
N TRP A 154 -3.50 -14.87 0.65
CA TRP A 154 -2.76 -15.91 1.34
C TRP A 154 -2.61 -17.12 0.42
N TYR A 155 -1.36 -17.52 0.15
CA TYR A 155 -1.04 -18.59 -0.80
C TYR A 155 -1.74 -18.44 -2.16
N SER A 156 -1.94 -17.20 -2.61
CA SER A 156 -2.76 -16.84 -3.77
C SER A 156 -1.89 -16.16 -4.82
N THR A 157 -1.64 -16.85 -5.94
CA THR A 157 -0.59 -16.53 -6.92
C THR A 157 -1.19 -16.08 -8.24
N GLY A 158 -0.50 -15.15 -8.92
CA GLY A 158 -0.86 -14.79 -10.30
C GLY A 158 -2.17 -13.99 -10.43
N ASN A 159 -2.58 -13.29 -9.38
CA ASN A 159 -3.81 -12.49 -9.37
C ASN A 159 -3.58 -11.08 -9.91
N LEU A 160 -4.63 -10.50 -10.49
CA LEU A 160 -4.67 -9.10 -10.92
C LEU A 160 -5.58 -8.29 -9.98
N ILE A 161 -5.01 -7.28 -9.36
CA ILE A 161 -5.71 -6.31 -8.50
C ILE A 161 -5.62 -4.97 -9.22
N ALA A 162 -6.71 -4.55 -9.87
CA ALA A 162 -6.68 -3.44 -10.81
C ALA A 162 -7.75 -2.36 -10.58
N GLY A 163 -7.36 -1.09 -10.53
CA GLY A 163 -8.33 0.01 -10.52
C GLY A 163 -9.26 0.02 -9.29
N ASN A 164 -8.83 -0.53 -8.15
CA ASN A 164 -9.63 -0.54 -6.94
C ASN A 164 -9.41 0.75 -6.13
N ASP A 165 -10.46 1.22 -5.47
CA ASP A 165 -10.42 2.32 -4.50
C ASP A 165 -10.52 1.75 -3.09
N ILE A 166 -9.42 1.76 -2.34
CA ILE A 166 -9.29 1.15 -1.02
C ILE A 166 -8.95 2.24 -0.01
N ALA A 167 -9.68 2.35 1.10
CA ALA A 167 -9.36 3.35 2.11
C ALA A 167 -9.88 2.99 3.50
N ARG A 168 -9.30 3.62 4.53
CA ARG A 168 -9.72 3.41 5.93
C ARG A 168 -9.74 1.92 6.28
N ILE A 169 -8.68 1.23 5.89
CA ILE A 169 -8.44 -0.18 6.24
C ILE A 169 -7.20 -0.23 7.14
N ARG A 170 -6.90 -1.38 7.71
CA ARG A 170 -5.61 -1.55 8.39
C ARG A 170 -4.49 -1.70 7.36
N ASP A 171 -4.41 -2.86 6.72
CA ASP A 171 -3.37 -3.17 5.73
C ASP A 171 -3.97 -3.81 4.47
N ILE A 172 -3.28 -3.67 3.33
CA ILE A 172 -3.34 -4.69 2.26
C ILE A 172 -2.22 -5.69 2.54
N THR A 173 -2.54 -6.96 2.75
CA THR A 173 -1.58 -8.00 3.15
C THR A 173 -1.47 -9.08 2.08
N VAL A 174 -0.26 -9.33 1.59
CA VAL A 174 0.04 -10.37 0.59
C VAL A 174 1.09 -11.30 1.18
N SER A 175 0.67 -12.51 1.56
CA SER A 175 1.50 -13.46 2.30
C SER A 175 1.67 -14.78 1.53
N ASN A 176 2.92 -15.18 1.30
CA ASN A 176 3.27 -16.42 0.58
C ASN A 176 2.61 -16.50 -0.81
N ALA A 177 2.49 -15.36 -1.48
CA ALA A 177 1.62 -15.15 -2.62
C ALA A 177 2.41 -14.42 -3.73
N SER A 178 2.91 -15.18 -4.70
CA SER A 178 3.86 -14.69 -5.70
C SER A 178 3.18 -14.24 -7.00
N ARG A 179 3.91 -13.50 -7.85
CA ARG A 179 3.51 -13.14 -9.23
C ARG A 179 2.18 -12.39 -9.31
N ASN A 180 1.81 -11.68 -8.25
CA ASN A 180 0.61 -10.85 -8.25
C ASN A 180 0.88 -9.49 -8.91
N ARG A 181 -0.16 -8.85 -9.41
CA ARG A 181 -0.07 -7.55 -10.09
C ARG A 181 -1.04 -6.57 -9.44
N PHE A 182 -0.52 -5.48 -8.89
CA PHE A 182 -1.27 -4.36 -8.35
C PHE A 182 -1.13 -3.18 -9.31
N VAL A 183 -2.19 -2.87 -10.05
CA VAL A 183 -2.15 -1.91 -11.16
C VAL A 183 -3.24 -0.83 -10.99
N ASP A 184 -2.88 0.44 -11.11
CA ASP A 184 -3.83 1.57 -11.13
C ASP A 184 -4.76 1.65 -9.89
N ASN A 185 -4.36 1.10 -8.74
CA ASN A 185 -5.16 1.18 -7.52
C ASN A 185 -4.92 2.49 -6.77
N THR A 186 -5.92 2.94 -6.02
CA THR A 186 -5.78 4.02 -5.05
C THR A 186 -5.94 3.44 -3.64
N VAL A 187 -4.94 3.64 -2.78
CA VAL A 187 -5.00 3.26 -1.36
C VAL A 187 -4.70 4.46 -0.47
N ARG A 188 -5.61 4.77 0.45
CA ARG A 188 -5.49 5.96 1.31
C ARG A 188 -5.95 5.74 2.75
N ASP A 189 -5.50 6.62 3.63
CA ASP A 189 -5.97 6.71 5.03
C ASP A 189 -5.88 5.37 5.78
N SER A 190 -4.80 4.61 5.53
CA SER A 190 -4.60 3.25 6.05
C SER A 190 -3.23 3.10 6.73
N ARG A 191 -3.00 1.99 7.43
CA ARG A 191 -1.72 1.77 8.10
C ARG A 191 -0.65 1.40 7.08
N ARG A 192 -0.81 0.27 6.40
CA ARG A 192 0.08 -0.13 5.29
C ARG A 192 -0.67 -0.16 3.99
N ALA A 193 -0.24 0.67 3.03
CA ALA A 193 -0.86 0.72 1.71
C ALA A 193 -0.71 -0.61 0.97
N LEU A 194 0.47 -1.24 1.05
CA LEU A 194 0.73 -2.58 0.53
C LEU A 194 1.83 -3.27 1.33
N ASN A 195 1.52 -4.41 1.93
CA ASN A 195 2.42 -5.20 2.76
C ASN A 195 2.68 -6.57 2.12
N LEU A 196 3.88 -6.77 1.59
CA LEU A 196 4.33 -7.96 0.88
C LEU A 196 5.20 -8.81 1.82
N LEU A 197 4.76 -10.03 2.13
CA LEU A 197 5.50 -10.99 2.94
C LEU A 197 5.68 -12.29 2.16
N PHE A 198 6.91 -12.62 1.78
CA PHE A 198 7.18 -13.79 0.91
C PHE A 198 6.37 -13.74 -0.41
N ALA A 199 6.22 -12.55 -0.98
CA ALA A 199 5.39 -12.27 -2.16
C ALA A 199 6.26 -11.96 -3.39
N HIS A 200 7.05 -12.96 -3.78
CA HIS A 200 8.06 -12.83 -4.83
C HIS A 200 7.46 -12.44 -6.19
N ARG A 201 8.26 -11.74 -7.01
CA ARG A 201 7.93 -11.39 -8.40
C ARG A 201 6.62 -10.63 -8.55
N THR A 202 6.26 -9.83 -7.55
CA THR A 202 5.07 -8.99 -7.56
C THR A 202 5.34 -7.70 -8.34
N LEU A 203 4.38 -7.31 -9.17
CA LEU A 203 4.36 -6.03 -9.89
C LEU A 203 3.47 -5.04 -9.14
N VAL A 204 4.01 -3.87 -8.82
CA VAL A 204 3.30 -2.73 -8.24
C VAL A 204 3.45 -1.57 -9.21
N GLU A 205 2.42 -1.30 -10.01
CA GLU A 205 2.48 -0.39 -11.14
C GLU A 205 1.39 0.68 -11.11
N ASN A 206 1.79 1.95 -11.32
CA ASN A 206 0.86 3.08 -11.50
C ASN A 206 -0.17 3.28 -10.38
N ASN A 207 0.14 2.84 -9.16
CA ASN A 207 -0.77 3.00 -8.01
C ASN A 207 -0.57 4.38 -7.35
N ARG A 208 -1.63 4.87 -6.71
CA ARG A 208 -1.61 6.02 -5.83
C ARG A 208 -1.73 5.57 -4.37
N PHE A 209 -0.68 5.82 -3.59
CA PHE A 209 -0.63 5.57 -2.15
C PHE A 209 -0.52 6.91 -1.42
N GLU A 210 -1.53 7.28 -0.65
CA GLU A 210 -1.65 8.64 -0.09
C GLU A 210 -2.19 8.66 1.34
N HIS A 211 -1.55 9.41 2.23
CA HIS A 211 -1.92 9.51 3.66
C HIS A 211 -2.01 8.14 4.35
N ASN A 212 -1.13 7.22 3.98
CA ASN A 212 -0.96 5.96 4.70
C ASN A 212 0.18 6.10 5.70
N ALA A 213 0.15 5.40 6.82
CA ALA A 213 1.27 5.42 7.77
C ALA A 213 2.57 4.92 7.10
N THR A 214 2.45 3.92 6.21
CA THR A 214 3.54 3.42 5.36
C THR A 214 3.01 3.08 3.96
N GLY A 215 3.82 3.33 2.93
CA GLY A 215 3.48 3.00 1.54
C GLY A 215 3.63 1.51 1.23
N VAL A 216 4.58 1.17 0.37
CA VAL A 216 4.88 -0.22 -0.01
C VAL A 216 5.92 -0.79 0.94
N VAL A 217 5.60 -1.91 1.59
CA VAL A 217 6.53 -2.67 2.43
C VAL A 217 6.74 -4.03 1.82
N ALA A 218 7.99 -4.42 1.66
CA ALA A 218 8.40 -5.74 1.24
C ALA A 218 9.30 -6.38 2.28
N LEU A 219 8.92 -7.56 2.74
CA LEU A 219 9.69 -8.41 3.63
C LEU A 219 9.92 -9.76 2.95
N ASN A 220 11.17 -10.19 2.86
CA ASN A 220 11.55 -11.48 2.25
C ASN A 220 10.90 -11.71 0.87
N SER A 221 10.84 -10.66 0.05
CA SER A 221 10.10 -10.67 -1.21
C SER A 221 10.98 -10.24 -2.37
N ASP A 222 11.58 -11.22 -3.04
CA ASP A 222 12.50 -10.99 -4.17
C ASP A 222 11.84 -10.84 -5.55
N GLY A 223 12.54 -10.15 -6.45
CA GLY A 223 12.19 -9.97 -7.85
C GLY A 223 11.07 -8.94 -8.06
N LEU A 224 10.95 -7.97 -7.16
CA LEU A 224 9.88 -6.97 -7.22
C LEU A 224 10.09 -5.96 -8.34
N LEU A 225 8.99 -5.56 -8.98
CA LEU A 225 8.96 -4.41 -9.86
C LEU A 225 7.98 -3.38 -9.29
N ILE A 226 8.50 -2.27 -8.78
CA ILE A 226 7.73 -1.17 -8.20
C ILE A 226 7.93 0.02 -9.13
N ARG A 227 6.96 0.32 -10.01
CA ARG A 227 7.16 1.36 -11.02
C ARG A 227 5.97 2.28 -11.27
N GLY A 228 6.26 3.54 -11.62
CA GLY A 228 5.22 4.51 -11.99
C GLY A 228 4.27 4.89 -10.85
N ASN A 229 4.55 4.50 -9.60
CA ASN A 229 3.66 4.77 -8.48
C ASN A 229 3.85 6.19 -7.95
N ARG A 230 2.77 6.75 -7.41
CA ARG A 230 2.80 8.00 -6.64
C ARG A 230 2.54 7.70 -5.18
N ILE A 231 3.57 7.85 -4.36
CA ILE A 231 3.56 7.56 -2.93
C ILE A 231 3.76 8.88 -2.19
N THR A 232 2.75 9.30 -1.43
CA THR A 232 2.77 10.61 -0.78
C THR A 232 2.26 10.57 0.65
N HIS A 233 2.81 11.43 1.51
CA HIS A 233 2.32 11.62 2.88
C HIS A 233 2.45 10.37 3.76
N ALA A 234 3.51 9.57 3.57
CA ALA A 234 3.85 8.44 4.46
C ALA A 234 4.75 8.91 5.61
N MET A 235 4.16 9.62 6.56
CA MET A 235 4.86 10.41 7.58
C MET A 235 4.90 9.77 8.97
N ASP A 236 4.51 8.50 9.12
CA ASP A 236 4.76 7.80 10.39
C ASP A 236 6.26 7.81 10.70
N PRO A 237 6.69 8.04 11.96
CA PRO A 237 8.10 8.12 12.31
C PRO A 237 8.93 6.89 11.91
N SER A 238 8.31 5.71 11.90
CA SER A 238 8.92 4.44 11.47
C SER A 238 8.56 4.05 10.03
N GLY A 239 7.73 4.87 9.37
CA GLY A 239 7.22 4.63 8.03
C GLY A 239 8.20 5.02 6.94
N ALA A 240 7.94 4.46 5.75
CA ALA A 240 8.60 4.80 4.51
C ALA A 240 7.61 4.82 3.34
N GLY A 241 7.97 5.51 2.26
CA GLY A 241 7.27 5.41 0.99
C GLY A 241 7.43 4.02 0.39
N VAL A 242 8.68 3.54 0.28
CA VAL A 242 9.02 2.17 -0.06
C VAL A 242 9.99 1.62 0.99
N ALA A 243 9.64 0.52 1.64
CA ALA A 243 10.50 -0.21 2.57
C ALA A 243 10.83 -1.59 2.01
N LEU A 244 12.12 -1.88 1.81
CA LEU A 244 12.64 -3.17 1.36
C LEU A 244 13.44 -3.78 2.51
N LYS A 245 12.91 -4.83 3.12
CA LYS A 245 13.55 -5.54 4.22
C LYS A 245 13.80 -6.98 3.83
N GLU A 246 15.02 -7.45 4.08
CA GLU A 246 15.46 -8.80 3.73
C GLU A 246 15.12 -9.13 2.26
N THR A 247 15.22 -8.12 1.39
CA THR A 247 14.86 -8.22 -0.02
C THR A 247 16.14 -8.12 -0.84
N SER A 248 16.48 -9.17 -1.56
CA SER A 248 17.74 -9.25 -2.29
C SER A 248 17.65 -8.67 -3.70
N ALA A 249 16.48 -8.72 -4.35
CA ALA A 249 16.30 -8.22 -5.71
C ALA A 249 15.04 -7.39 -5.88
N ALA A 250 15.17 -6.13 -6.29
CA ALA A 250 14.05 -5.24 -6.60
C ALA A 250 14.45 -4.17 -7.63
N LEU A 251 13.50 -3.77 -8.47
CA LEU A 251 13.60 -2.59 -9.33
C LEU A 251 12.52 -1.59 -8.92
N VAL A 252 12.95 -0.45 -8.39
CA VAL A 252 12.10 0.70 -8.06
C VAL A 252 12.34 1.76 -9.14
N GLN A 253 11.38 1.96 -10.04
CA GLN A 253 11.60 2.75 -11.24
C GLN A 253 10.50 3.79 -11.51
N ASN A 254 10.84 5.02 -11.90
CA ASN A 254 9.87 6.04 -12.31
C ASN A 254 8.78 6.33 -11.26
N ASN A 255 9.07 6.17 -9.96
CA ASN A 255 8.12 6.47 -8.90
C ASN A 255 8.27 7.93 -8.44
N GLN A 256 7.17 8.51 -8.00
CA GLN A 256 7.14 9.78 -7.27
C GLN A 256 6.96 9.46 -5.79
N ILE A 257 8.01 9.67 -4.99
CA ILE A 257 8.02 9.41 -3.55
C ILE A 257 8.22 10.74 -2.83
N ILE A 258 7.11 11.31 -2.36
CA ILE A 258 7.05 12.71 -1.96
C ILE A 258 6.51 12.85 -0.54
N HIS A 259 7.19 13.63 0.29
CA HIS A 259 6.71 13.98 1.64
C HIS A 259 6.43 12.74 2.50
N CYS A 260 7.44 11.88 2.61
CA CYS A 260 7.48 10.72 3.48
C CYS A 260 8.56 10.90 4.57
N ALA A 261 8.42 10.19 5.69
CA ALA A 261 9.46 10.17 6.72
C ALA A 261 10.77 9.58 6.15
N HIS A 262 10.66 8.47 5.43
CA HIS A 262 11.74 7.92 4.62
C HIS A 262 11.17 7.73 3.22
N GLY A 263 11.82 8.23 2.18
CA GLY A 263 11.38 8.02 0.81
C GLY A 263 11.51 6.54 0.45
N ILE A 264 12.75 6.08 0.37
CA ILE A 264 13.11 4.67 0.23
C ILE A 264 13.89 4.23 1.46
N MET A 265 13.51 3.13 2.07
CA MET A 265 14.25 2.46 3.14
C MET A 265 14.66 1.07 2.66
N ALA A 266 15.93 0.70 2.78
CA ALA A 266 16.41 -0.62 2.38
C ALA A 266 17.56 -1.14 3.25
N ASP A 267 17.62 -2.45 3.43
CA ASP A 267 18.85 -3.16 3.82
C ASP A 267 19.56 -3.73 2.59
N SER A 268 20.78 -4.24 2.79
CA SER A 268 21.54 -4.82 1.70
C SER A 268 21.05 -6.21 1.30
N PRO A 269 21.19 -6.57 0.01
CA PRO A 269 20.85 -7.90 -0.46
C PRO A 269 21.50 -9.01 0.36
N MET A 270 20.72 -10.03 0.73
CA MET A 270 21.24 -11.21 1.42
C MET A 270 22.15 -12.04 0.49
N HIS A 271 21.90 -11.96 -0.82
CA HIS A 271 22.70 -12.64 -1.84
C HIS A 271 23.65 -11.67 -2.56
N PRO A 272 24.99 -11.89 -2.54
CA PRO A 272 25.99 -10.95 -3.07
C PRO A 272 25.87 -10.60 -4.56
N LEU A 273 25.23 -11.46 -5.36
CA LEU A 273 25.03 -11.24 -6.80
C LEU A 273 23.77 -10.46 -7.13
N ASN A 274 22.82 -10.39 -6.19
CA ASN A 274 21.57 -9.68 -6.42
C ASN A 274 21.77 -8.18 -6.20
N ARG A 275 20.87 -7.39 -6.79
CA ARG A 275 20.92 -5.93 -6.71
C ARG A 275 19.55 -5.37 -6.40
N ILE A 276 19.53 -4.33 -5.58
CA ILE A 276 18.38 -3.44 -5.41
C ILE A 276 18.67 -2.21 -6.24
N VAL A 277 17.81 -1.92 -7.22
CA VAL A 277 18.05 -0.90 -8.22
C VAL A 277 16.97 0.17 -8.17
N PHE A 278 17.37 1.43 -8.07
CA PHE A 278 16.53 2.62 -8.08
C PHE A 278 16.84 3.43 -9.34
N ILE A 279 15.86 3.52 -10.25
CA ILE A 279 16.04 4.20 -11.55
C ILE A 279 15.01 5.30 -11.75
N ASP A 280 15.45 6.50 -12.12
CA ASP A 280 14.59 7.59 -12.59
C ASP A 280 13.42 7.92 -11.64
N ASN A 281 13.62 7.75 -10.32
CA ASN A 281 12.61 8.11 -9.33
C ASN A 281 12.73 9.60 -8.96
N LEU A 282 11.59 10.24 -8.72
CA LEU A 282 11.52 11.52 -8.03
C LEU A 282 11.40 11.28 -6.53
N ILE A 283 12.45 11.63 -5.78
CA ILE A 283 12.51 11.50 -4.32
C ILE A 283 12.55 12.92 -3.75
N ALA A 284 11.40 13.41 -3.28
CA ALA A 284 11.27 14.82 -2.94
C ALA A 284 10.58 15.12 -1.61
N HIS A 285 10.97 16.20 -0.93
CA HIS A 285 10.35 16.67 0.31
C HIS A 285 10.27 15.64 1.43
N ASN A 286 11.09 14.59 1.40
CA ASN A 286 11.12 13.58 2.44
C ASN A 286 11.99 14.06 3.62
N VAL A 287 11.74 13.54 4.82
CA VAL A 287 12.69 13.77 5.93
C VAL A 287 14.03 13.11 5.59
N THR A 288 14.01 11.86 5.17
CA THR A 288 15.17 11.20 4.54
C THR A 288 14.78 10.69 3.16
N GLY A 289 15.53 11.04 2.11
CA GLY A 289 15.27 10.60 0.75
C GLY A 289 15.47 9.09 0.60
N VAL A 290 16.71 8.64 0.80
CA VAL A 290 17.07 7.21 0.87
C VAL A 290 17.73 6.92 2.22
N TYR A 291 17.24 5.88 2.89
CA TYR A 291 17.75 5.43 4.17
C TYR A 291 18.20 3.98 4.08
N PHE A 292 19.51 3.76 4.20
CA PHE A 292 20.05 2.41 4.31
C PHE A 292 20.35 2.07 5.77
N TYR A 293 19.84 0.92 6.22
CA TYR A 293 20.12 0.38 7.54
C TYR A 293 20.79 -0.99 7.39
N GLY A 294 21.89 -1.20 8.12
CA GLY A 294 22.72 -2.40 7.98
C GLY A 294 23.37 -2.54 6.59
N ALA A 295 23.69 -1.41 5.94
CA ALA A 295 24.23 -1.40 4.59
C ALA A 295 25.60 -2.09 4.48
N LYS A 296 25.74 -2.98 3.50
CA LYS A 296 26.96 -3.69 3.11
C LYS A 296 27.26 -3.58 1.61
N GLY A 297 26.41 -2.88 0.85
CA GLY A 297 26.51 -2.69 -0.60
C GLY A 297 25.43 -3.42 -1.39
N GLY A 298 25.55 -3.38 -2.73
CA GLY A 298 24.62 -4.07 -3.64
C GLY A 298 23.41 -3.23 -4.06
N HIS A 299 23.44 -1.93 -3.79
CA HIS A 299 22.45 -0.97 -4.24
C HIS A 299 22.95 -0.22 -5.49
N MET A 300 22.03 0.17 -6.36
CA MET A 300 22.33 0.95 -7.56
C MET A 300 21.30 2.06 -7.72
N ALA A 301 21.71 3.32 -7.60
CA ALA A 301 20.87 4.49 -7.78
C ALA A 301 21.30 5.27 -9.04
N ILE A 302 20.47 5.20 -10.07
CA ILE A 302 20.78 5.74 -11.40
C ILE A 302 19.69 6.70 -11.85
N GLY A 303 20.07 7.91 -12.27
CA GLY A 303 19.12 8.83 -12.91
C GLY A 303 18.03 9.41 -12.01
N ASN A 304 18.09 9.20 -10.70
CA ASN A 304 17.06 9.68 -9.77
C ASN A 304 17.19 11.20 -9.55
N SER A 305 16.08 11.85 -9.19
CA SER A 305 16.05 13.28 -8.84
C SER A 305 15.79 13.44 -7.34
N PHE A 306 16.76 14.00 -6.62
CA PHE A 306 16.67 14.29 -5.19
C PHE A 306 16.36 15.78 -4.98
N ARG A 307 15.18 16.09 -4.43
CA ARG A 307 14.70 17.48 -4.29
C ARG A 307 14.15 17.79 -2.91
N SER A 308 14.73 18.77 -2.23
CA SER A 308 14.27 19.32 -0.96
C SER A 308 14.02 18.25 0.11
N ASN A 309 14.82 17.18 0.10
CA ASN A 309 14.83 16.23 1.19
C ASN A 309 15.64 16.83 2.33
N LEU A 310 15.21 16.68 3.59
CA LEU A 310 16.01 17.18 4.72
C LEU A 310 17.38 16.47 4.78
N TRP A 311 17.38 15.19 4.44
CA TRP A 311 18.57 14.37 4.24
C TRP A 311 18.43 13.60 2.93
N PRO A 312 19.20 13.91 1.87
CA PRO A 312 19.09 13.18 0.60
C PRO A 312 19.34 11.68 0.77
N VAL A 313 20.43 11.32 1.47
CA VAL A 313 20.80 9.94 1.78
C VAL A 313 21.33 9.86 3.20
N MET A 314 20.95 8.82 3.92
CA MET A 314 21.50 8.49 5.24
C MET A 314 21.77 6.99 5.32
N VAL A 315 22.92 6.63 5.84
CA VAL A 315 23.38 5.23 5.94
C VAL A 315 23.76 4.95 7.39
N ILE A 316 23.25 3.85 7.93
CA ILE A 316 23.67 3.28 9.21
C ILE A 316 24.19 1.88 8.94
N GLY A 317 25.49 1.68 9.13
CA GLY A 317 26.17 0.40 8.88
C GLY A 317 27.68 0.56 8.84
N ASP A 318 28.38 -0.56 8.78
CA ASP A 318 29.84 -0.66 8.70
C ASP A 318 30.34 -1.01 7.29
N GLY A 319 29.44 -1.03 6.29
CA GLY A 319 29.78 -1.30 4.90
C GLY A 319 30.58 -0.18 4.23
N ASP A 320 31.36 -0.55 3.21
CA ASP A 320 32.06 0.41 2.35
C ASP A 320 31.05 1.12 1.42
N PRO A 321 30.94 2.46 1.48
CA PRO A 321 30.14 3.27 0.57
C PRO A 321 30.39 3.00 -0.91
N MET A 322 31.60 2.55 -1.28
CA MET A 322 31.99 2.24 -2.66
C MET A 322 31.40 0.92 -3.17
N ASN A 323 30.74 0.13 -2.31
CA ASN A 323 30.01 -1.06 -2.73
C ASN A 323 28.62 -0.74 -3.31
N ASP A 324 28.21 0.52 -3.27
CA ASP A 324 26.99 1.02 -3.90
C ASP A 324 27.31 1.85 -5.14
N VAL A 325 26.47 1.74 -6.16
CA VAL A 325 26.63 2.46 -7.42
C VAL A 325 25.70 3.66 -7.46
N TRP A 326 26.28 4.85 -7.63
CA TRP A 326 25.55 6.09 -7.87
C TRP A 326 25.99 6.65 -9.21
N TRP A 327 25.04 6.96 -10.09
CA TRP A 327 25.36 7.47 -11.42
C TRP A 327 24.26 8.32 -12.02
N GLY A 328 24.59 9.53 -12.48
CA GLY A 328 23.66 10.32 -13.27
C GLY A 328 22.46 10.83 -12.48
N ASN A 329 22.55 10.87 -11.15
CA ASN A 329 21.48 11.43 -10.33
C ASN A 329 21.58 12.95 -10.34
N ASP A 330 20.43 13.59 -10.21
CA ASP A 330 20.30 15.03 -10.06
C ASP A 330 20.05 15.36 -8.58
N TRP A 331 20.86 16.27 -8.05
CA TRP A 331 20.87 16.65 -6.64
C TRP A 331 20.63 18.15 -6.52
N ASP A 332 19.64 18.56 -5.74
CA ASP A 332 19.40 19.98 -5.46
C ASP A 332 20.52 20.66 -4.65
N ILE A 333 21.34 19.87 -3.95
CA ILE A 333 22.51 20.32 -3.19
C ILE A 333 23.83 20.21 -3.96
N TYR A 334 23.81 19.92 -5.27
CA TYR A 334 25.04 19.87 -6.06
C TYR A 334 25.57 21.29 -6.33
N GLU A 335 26.80 21.57 -5.91
CA GLU A 335 27.45 22.89 -6.02
C GLU A 335 28.53 22.93 -7.12
N GLY A 336 28.62 21.92 -7.98
CA GLY A 336 29.58 21.89 -9.08
C GLY A 336 29.14 22.69 -10.31
N PHE A 337 30.04 22.74 -11.31
CA PHE A 337 29.83 23.42 -12.58
C PHE A 337 29.83 22.43 -13.73
N ASP A 338 29.23 22.84 -14.84
CA ASP A 338 29.22 22.16 -16.14
C ASP A 338 29.81 23.16 -17.14
N LEU A 339 31.13 23.09 -17.35
CA LEU A 339 31.89 24.03 -18.16
C LEU A 339 31.82 23.69 -19.66
N ASP A 340 31.63 22.43 -20.02
CA ASP A 340 31.55 21.98 -21.41
C ASP A 340 30.12 21.95 -21.96
N GLY A 341 29.11 22.07 -21.10
CA GLY A 341 27.71 22.24 -21.44
C GLY A 341 27.00 20.93 -21.81
N ASP A 342 27.53 19.77 -21.38
CA ASP A 342 26.97 18.46 -21.70
C ASP A 342 25.80 18.03 -20.78
N GLY A 343 25.53 18.82 -19.72
CA GLY A 343 24.47 18.58 -18.74
C GLY A 343 24.88 17.70 -17.55
N ILE A 344 26.15 17.29 -17.49
CA ILE A 344 26.79 16.55 -16.41
C ILE A 344 27.75 17.50 -15.67
N GLY A 345 27.82 17.38 -14.36
CA GLY A 345 28.75 18.16 -13.58
C GLY A 345 30.20 17.69 -13.74
N ASP A 346 31.13 18.61 -13.94
CA ASP A 346 32.58 18.35 -14.12
C ASP A 346 33.25 17.74 -12.86
N ARG A 347 32.56 17.80 -11.71
CA ARG A 347 33.04 17.24 -10.44
C ARG A 347 32.07 16.17 -9.91
N PRO A 348 32.58 15.09 -9.29
CA PRO A 348 31.73 14.15 -8.59
C PRO A 348 30.88 14.84 -7.51
N HIS A 349 29.66 14.35 -7.29
CA HIS A 349 28.90 14.67 -6.09
C HIS A 349 29.29 13.70 -4.98
N GLU A 350 29.88 14.22 -3.90
CA GLU A 350 30.28 13.43 -2.73
C GLU A 350 29.49 13.92 -1.51
N LEU A 351 28.85 12.97 -0.82
CA LEU A 351 28.14 13.26 0.43
C LEU A 351 28.95 12.67 1.59
N PHE A 352 29.21 13.48 2.62
CA PHE A 352 29.98 13.09 3.79
C PHE A 352 29.12 13.11 5.07
N ALA A 353 29.40 12.18 5.99
CA ALA A 353 28.91 12.18 7.35
C ALA A 353 30.02 12.71 8.27
N PHE A 354 29.72 13.80 8.97
CA PHE A 354 30.59 14.35 10.02
C PHE A 354 30.27 13.66 11.35
N ALA A 355 31.30 13.36 12.15
CA ALA A 355 31.20 12.51 13.35
C ALA A 355 30.29 13.09 14.44
N ASP A 356 30.07 14.41 14.46
CA ASP A 356 29.38 15.09 15.56
C ASP A 356 27.87 15.27 15.31
N ARG A 357 27.24 14.37 14.53
CA ARG A 357 25.77 14.37 14.39
C ARG A 357 25.11 13.87 15.68
N ILE A 358 25.09 14.71 16.71
CA ILE A 358 24.36 14.53 17.97
C ILE A 358 22.90 14.13 17.71
N TRP A 359 22.32 14.54 16.57
CA TRP A 359 20.95 14.21 16.15
C TRP A 359 20.77 12.86 15.41
N MET A 360 21.86 12.22 14.97
CA MET A 360 21.82 10.79 14.60
C MET A 360 21.64 9.94 15.87
N GLU A 361 22.27 10.33 16.98
CA GLU A 361 22.13 9.68 18.28
C GLU A 361 20.93 10.18 19.10
N THR A 362 20.48 11.42 18.85
CA THR A 362 19.41 12.11 19.60
C THR A 362 18.30 12.62 18.66
N PRO A 363 17.25 11.83 18.37
CA PRO A 363 16.18 12.20 17.45
C PRO A 363 15.51 13.57 17.74
N ALA A 364 15.44 13.99 19.00
CA ALA A 364 14.86 15.27 19.43
C ALA A 364 15.66 16.50 18.93
N ALA A 365 16.96 16.36 18.69
CA ALA A 365 17.80 17.45 18.20
C ALA A 365 17.53 17.78 16.71
N ARG A 366 16.86 16.89 15.95
CA ARG A 366 16.49 17.11 14.54
C ARG A 366 15.60 18.34 14.35
N PHE A 367 14.83 18.73 15.36
CA PHE A 367 13.95 19.90 15.32
C PHE A 367 14.71 21.22 15.10
N PHE A 368 15.95 21.33 15.56
CA PHE A 368 16.70 22.59 15.56
C PHE A 368 17.58 22.81 14.32
N ARG A 369 17.51 21.93 13.31
CA ARG A 369 18.46 21.87 12.19
C ARG A 369 18.54 23.14 11.34
N ASN A 370 17.41 23.80 11.09
CA ASN A 370 17.36 25.06 10.35
C ASN A 370 17.49 26.28 11.28
N SER A 371 17.94 26.07 12.52
CA SER A 371 18.29 27.19 13.37
C SER A 371 19.63 27.76 12.93
N PRO A 372 19.81 29.10 12.95
CA PRO A 372 21.09 29.73 12.62
C PRO A 372 22.27 29.19 13.42
N LEU A 373 22.02 28.65 14.63
CA LEU A 373 23.04 28.08 15.49
C LEU A 373 23.59 26.74 14.94
N LEU A 374 22.72 25.88 14.41
CA LEU A 374 23.16 24.60 13.84
C LEU A 374 23.74 24.76 12.42
N GLU A 375 23.28 25.74 11.63
CA GLU A 375 23.95 26.08 10.37
C GLU A 375 25.39 26.59 10.60
N LEU A 376 25.61 27.41 11.63
CA LEU A 376 26.94 27.84 12.04
C LEU A 376 27.81 26.66 12.50
N LEU A 377 27.23 25.71 13.23
CA LEU A 377 27.93 24.51 13.67
C LEU A 377 28.34 23.63 12.47
N ASP A 378 27.43 23.38 11.52
CA ASP A 378 27.69 22.61 10.29
C ASP A 378 28.78 23.29 9.43
N PHE A 379 28.78 24.62 9.35
CA PHE A 379 29.83 25.39 8.69
C PHE A 379 31.20 25.24 9.38
N LEU A 380 31.25 25.33 10.72
CA LEU A 380 32.47 25.13 11.49
C LEU A 380 33.00 23.69 11.37
N GLU A 381 32.12 22.68 11.36
CA GLU A 381 32.48 21.28 11.14
C GLU A 381 33.05 21.04 9.74
N ARG A 382 32.51 21.69 8.71
CA ARG A 382 33.07 21.64 7.34
C ARG A 382 34.45 22.31 7.25
N LEU A 383 34.69 23.37 8.02
CA LEU A 383 35.94 24.12 8.02
C LEU A 383 37.06 23.43 8.82
N ALA A 384 36.73 22.84 9.97
CA ALA A 384 37.69 22.24 10.90
C ALA A 384 37.09 21.03 11.63
N PRO A 385 36.92 19.89 10.93
CA PRO A 385 36.31 18.71 11.54
C PRO A 385 37.27 18.08 12.58
N PHE A 386 36.74 17.74 13.76
CA PHE A 386 37.51 17.10 14.85
C PHE A 386 37.94 15.66 14.53
N SER A 387 37.35 15.04 13.51
CA SER A 387 37.74 13.76 12.93
C SER A 387 37.45 13.75 11.42
N ALA A 388 38.18 12.94 10.64
CA ALA A 388 37.93 12.87 9.19
C ALA A 388 36.50 12.39 8.91
N PRO A 389 35.69 13.14 8.14
CA PRO A 389 34.32 12.74 7.87
C PRO A 389 34.29 11.47 7.00
N SER A 390 33.32 10.60 7.25
CA SER A 390 33.14 9.38 6.46
C SER A 390 32.36 9.69 5.18
N LEU A 391 32.84 9.17 4.05
CA LEU A 391 32.09 9.23 2.80
C LEU A 391 30.79 8.41 2.95
N ILE A 392 29.67 8.92 2.46
CA ILE A 392 28.37 8.20 2.42
C ILE A 392 28.10 7.67 1.02
N LEU A 393 28.37 8.50 0.00
CA LEU A 393 28.22 8.15 -1.41
C LEU A 393 29.08 9.05 -2.28
N ARG A 394 29.35 8.57 -3.49
CA ARG A 394 29.96 9.33 -4.57
C ARG A 394 29.24 9.04 -5.88
N ASP A 395 28.66 10.07 -6.49
CA ASP A 395 28.14 10.03 -7.86
C ASP A 395 29.19 10.67 -8.80
N PRO A 396 29.87 9.90 -9.66
CA PRO A 396 30.92 10.44 -10.53
C PRO A 396 30.41 11.33 -11.67
N ALA A 397 29.12 11.24 -12.01
CA ALA A 397 28.53 11.92 -13.15
C ALA A 397 27.18 12.54 -12.76
N PRO A 398 27.13 13.44 -11.75
CA PRO A 398 25.88 14.04 -11.31
C PRO A 398 25.30 14.90 -12.44
N ARG A 399 23.99 14.88 -12.63
CA ARG A 399 23.33 15.72 -13.63
C ARG A 399 23.07 17.10 -13.09
N MET A 400 23.19 18.11 -13.95
CA MET A 400 22.86 19.50 -13.61
C MET A 400 21.35 19.75 -13.52
N ARG A 401 20.55 18.90 -14.18
CA ARG A 401 19.09 19.03 -14.30
C ARG A 401 18.43 17.64 -14.37
N PRO A 402 17.14 17.54 -13.99
CA PRO A 402 16.41 16.28 -14.04
C PRO A 402 16.09 15.88 -15.50
N LEU A 403 15.82 14.60 -15.73
CA LEU A 403 15.29 14.11 -17.01
C LEU A 403 13.90 14.69 -17.26
N ARG A 404 13.64 15.08 -18.52
CA ARG A 404 12.35 15.64 -18.96
C ARG A 404 11.24 14.61 -19.00
#